data_AF-A0A193BY60-F1
#
_entry.id   AF-A0A193BY60-F1
#
_cell.length_a   1.000
_cell.length_b   1.000
_cell.length_c   1.000
_cell.angle_alpha   90.00
_cell.angle_beta   90.00
_cell.angle_gamma   90.00
#
_symmetry.space_group_name_H-M   'P 1'
#
loop_
_entity.id
_entity.type
_entity.pdbx_description
1 polymer ?
#
loop_
_entity_poly.entity_id
_entity_poly.type
_entity_poly.pdbx_seq_one_letter_code
_entity_poly.pdbx_strand_id
1 'polypeptide(L)'
;MKLRHAFATLAVAAGLIGVFAPVAVAEEPIASIDFTAEQGAFPVDGKSGYWADSPEHEVMIREVGDVLRVDADADGGRYYFRLDFSAPSGALQVGSYDHAEGARILAIATGLGCTDDYSTFTISRIERGAEGLTALDATFEQRCGSPDAPALRGEVHYLR
;
A
#
# COMPACT_ATOMS: atom_id res chain seq x y z
N MET A 1 -71.14 -35.67 35.80
CA MET A 1 -70.44 -35.25 37.03
C MET A 1 -68.95 -35.34 36.77
N LYS A 2 -68.23 -34.23 36.99
CA LYS A 2 -66.84 -33.98 36.53
C LYS A 2 -65.81 -34.74 37.38
N LEU A 3 -64.83 -35.37 36.73
CA LEU A 3 -63.52 -35.76 37.31
C LEU A 3 -62.45 -35.06 36.46
N ARG A 4 -61.68 -34.12 37.03
CA ARG A 4 -60.23 -34.22 37.35
C ARG A 4 -59.41 -34.63 36.10
N HIS A 5 -58.34 -33.96 35.69
CA HIS A 5 -57.06 -33.82 36.41
C HIS A 5 -56.28 -32.60 35.90
N ALA A 6 -55.57 -31.95 36.83
CA ALA A 6 -54.60 -30.90 36.58
C ALA A 6 -53.34 -31.47 35.92
N PHE A 7 -52.74 -30.73 34.99
CA PHE A 7 -51.35 -30.90 34.60
C PHE A 7 -50.60 -29.59 34.83
N ALA A 8 -49.54 -29.71 35.63
CA ALA A 8 -48.63 -28.65 35.99
C ALA A 8 -47.60 -28.39 34.88
N THR A 9 -47.26 -27.11 34.78
CA THR A 9 -46.18 -26.40 34.09
C THR A 9 -44.90 -27.18 33.73
N LEU A 10 -44.30 -26.84 32.59
CA LEU A 10 -42.86 -26.56 32.51
C LEU A 10 -42.60 -25.49 31.43
N ALA A 11 -42.30 -24.27 31.85
CA ALA A 11 -41.79 -23.23 30.96
C ALA A 11 -40.27 -23.43 30.83
N VAL A 12 -39.80 -23.82 29.65
CA VAL A 12 -38.37 -23.85 29.34
C VAL A 12 -37.99 -22.46 28.84
N ALA A 13 -37.39 -21.65 29.71
CA ALA A 13 -36.73 -20.42 29.29
C ALA A 13 -35.36 -20.78 28.68
N ALA A 14 -35.28 -20.79 27.35
CA ALA A 14 -34.02 -20.90 26.63
C ALA A 14 -33.29 -19.55 26.70
N GLY A 15 -32.32 -19.44 27.62
CA GLY A 15 -31.38 -18.32 27.65
C GLY A 15 -30.35 -18.47 26.54
N LEU A 16 -30.45 -17.62 25.50
CA LEU A 16 -29.38 -17.44 24.52
C LEU A 16 -28.24 -16.66 25.17
N ILE A 17 -27.18 -17.36 25.58
CA ILE A 17 -25.91 -16.74 25.96
C ILE A 17 -25.18 -16.44 24.65
N GLY A 18 -25.28 -15.19 24.17
CA GLY A 18 -24.48 -14.70 23.05
C GLY A 18 -23.03 -14.57 23.49
N VAL A 19 -22.15 -15.44 22.97
CA VAL A 19 -20.70 -15.28 23.08
C VAL A 19 -20.31 -14.14 22.15
N PHE A 20 -20.00 -12.96 22.70
CA PHE A 20 -19.31 -11.91 21.96
C PHE A 20 -17.87 -12.37 21.74
N ALA A 21 -17.58 -12.94 20.57
CA ALA A 21 -16.20 -13.03 20.11
C ALA A 21 -15.68 -11.60 19.90
N PRO A 22 -14.51 -11.22 20.44
CA PRO A 22 -13.93 -9.94 20.09
C PRO A 22 -13.65 -9.95 18.59
N VAL A 23 -14.24 -9.00 17.87
CA VAL A 23 -13.81 -8.69 16.50
C VAL A 23 -12.40 -8.14 16.65
N ALA A 24 -11.40 -8.88 16.19
CA ALA A 24 -10.06 -8.34 16.03
C ALA A 24 -10.18 -7.19 15.03
N VAL A 25 -10.04 -5.96 15.52
CA VAL A 25 -9.75 -4.82 14.66
C VAL A 25 -8.36 -5.09 14.08
N ALA A 26 -8.29 -5.36 12.78
CA ALA A 26 -7.03 -5.37 12.08
C ALA A 26 -6.42 -3.97 12.24
N GLU A 27 -5.22 -3.88 12.81
CA GLU A 27 -4.43 -2.67 12.77
C GLU A 27 -4.18 -2.35 11.29
N GLU A 28 -4.41 -1.10 10.88
CA GLU A 28 -4.03 -0.70 9.53
C GLU A 28 -2.51 -0.84 9.38
N PRO A 29 -2.04 -1.39 8.25
CA PRO A 29 -0.61 -1.60 8.06
C PRO A 29 0.12 -0.26 8.07
N ILE A 30 1.23 -0.23 8.81
CA ILE A 30 2.10 0.96 8.97
C ILE A 30 2.67 1.41 7.61
N ALA A 31 2.86 0.47 6.67
CA ALA A 31 3.31 0.76 5.32
C ALA A 31 2.59 -0.16 4.32
N SER A 32 2.19 0.37 3.17
CA SER A 32 1.71 -0.44 2.05
C SER A 32 1.97 0.20 0.69
N ILE A 33 1.97 -0.65 -0.33
CA ILE A 33 2.00 -0.29 -1.74
C ILE A 33 1.00 -1.15 -2.50
N ASP A 34 0.18 -0.51 -3.32
CA ASP A 34 -0.65 -1.15 -4.33
C ASP A 34 -0.20 -0.65 -5.70
N PHE A 35 -0.03 -1.53 -6.67
CA PHE A 35 0.22 -1.14 -8.04
C PHE A 35 -0.40 -2.10 -9.05
N THR A 36 -0.72 -1.52 -10.20
CA THR A 36 -1.17 -2.22 -11.39
C THR A 36 -0.31 -1.82 -12.59
N ALA A 37 -0.07 -2.77 -13.48
CA ALA A 37 0.74 -2.54 -14.66
C ALA A 37 0.00 -3.00 -15.91
N GLU A 38 0.01 -2.18 -16.94
CA GLU A 38 -0.39 -2.58 -18.29
C GLU A 38 0.63 -3.59 -18.86
N GLN A 39 0.19 -4.47 -19.76
CA GLN A 39 1.12 -5.35 -20.47
C GLN A 39 2.17 -4.52 -21.20
N GLY A 40 3.46 -4.83 -21.02
CA GLY A 40 4.58 -4.06 -21.56
C GLY A 40 5.09 -2.94 -20.66
N ALA A 41 4.45 -2.69 -19.50
CA ALA A 41 4.90 -1.69 -18.55
C ALA A 41 6.15 -2.17 -17.81
N PHE A 42 7.32 -1.88 -18.37
CA PHE A 42 8.61 -2.22 -17.77
C PHE A 42 8.82 -1.45 -16.45
N PRO A 43 9.35 -2.07 -15.37
CA PRO A 43 10.02 -3.38 -15.32
C PRO A 43 9.13 -4.57 -14.92
N VAL A 44 7.84 -4.36 -14.68
CA VAL A 44 6.95 -5.39 -14.12
C VAL A 44 6.10 -6.15 -15.15
N ASP A 45 5.97 -5.61 -16.36
CA ASP A 45 5.37 -6.23 -17.55
C ASP A 45 3.99 -6.87 -17.31
N GLY A 46 2.99 -6.05 -16.98
CA GLY A 46 1.61 -6.50 -16.77
C GLY A 46 1.34 -7.11 -15.40
N LYS A 47 2.35 -7.21 -14.51
CA LYS A 47 2.16 -7.69 -13.15
C LYS A 47 1.65 -6.57 -12.23
N SER A 48 0.64 -6.91 -11.45
CA SER A 48 0.13 -6.08 -10.36
C SER A 48 0.53 -6.68 -9.01
N GLY A 49 0.53 -5.88 -7.96
CA GLY A 49 0.85 -6.34 -6.61
C GLY A 49 0.25 -5.44 -5.55
N TYR A 50 -0.11 -6.05 -4.44
CA TYR A 50 -0.44 -5.36 -3.19
C TYR A 50 0.44 -5.95 -2.10
N TRP A 51 1.23 -5.11 -1.45
CA TRP A 51 2.04 -5.49 -0.30
C TRP A 51 1.79 -4.51 0.83
N ALA A 52 1.51 -5.07 1.99
CA ALA A 52 1.37 -4.35 3.24
C ALA A 52 2.37 -4.96 4.23
N ASP A 53 3.03 -4.12 5.01
CA ASP A 53 4.04 -4.56 5.96
C ASP A 53 3.46 -5.60 6.93
N SER A 54 4.08 -6.76 6.97
CA SER A 54 3.65 -7.93 7.72
C SER A 54 4.81 -8.91 7.93
N PRO A 55 4.65 -9.97 8.73
CA PRO A 55 5.71 -10.97 8.90
C PRO A 55 6.14 -11.67 7.59
N GLU A 56 5.29 -11.65 6.56
CA GLU A 56 5.54 -12.27 5.25
C GLU A 56 5.93 -11.29 4.13
N HIS A 57 5.64 -10.00 4.29
CA HIS A 57 5.98 -8.94 3.34
C HIS A 57 6.67 -7.79 4.06
N GLU A 58 7.85 -7.40 3.61
CA GLU A 58 8.53 -6.22 4.14
C GLU A 58 8.22 -5.02 3.25
N VAL A 59 7.65 -3.95 3.82
CA VAL A 59 7.46 -2.68 3.11
C VAL A 59 8.15 -1.56 3.86
N MET A 60 9.23 -1.04 3.29
CA MET A 60 10.10 -0.05 3.91
C MET A 60 10.08 1.26 3.15
N ILE A 61 9.50 2.29 3.77
CA ILE A 61 9.38 3.64 3.21
C ILE A 61 10.28 4.59 4.00
N ARG A 62 11.22 5.26 3.31
CA ARG A 62 12.19 6.16 3.96
C ARG A 62 12.74 7.22 3.01
N GLU A 63 13.32 8.27 3.58
CA GLU A 63 14.09 9.26 2.83
C GLU A 63 15.58 8.88 2.80
N VAL A 64 16.19 8.93 1.62
CA VAL A 64 17.64 8.71 1.39
C VAL A 64 18.19 9.96 0.71
N GLY A 65 18.65 10.93 1.51
CA GLY A 65 18.90 12.29 1.00
C GLY A 65 17.57 12.95 0.60
N ASP A 66 17.51 13.50 -0.61
CA ASP A 66 16.29 14.12 -1.16
C ASP A 66 15.36 13.12 -1.88
N VAL A 67 15.71 11.84 -1.91
CA VAL A 67 14.93 10.77 -2.56
C VAL A 67 14.02 10.10 -1.55
N LEU A 68 12.74 9.99 -1.86
CA LEU A 68 11.80 9.13 -1.13
C LEU A 68 11.86 7.73 -1.75
N ARG A 69 12.27 6.75 -0.96
CA ARG A 69 12.43 5.36 -1.38
C ARG A 69 11.36 4.50 -0.74
N VAL A 70 10.65 3.75 -1.58
CA VAL A 70 9.73 2.68 -1.22
C VAL A 70 10.39 1.38 -1.65
N ASP A 71 10.81 0.55 -0.70
CA ASP A 71 11.22 -0.83 -0.95
C ASP A 71 10.08 -1.75 -0.53
N ALA A 72 9.71 -2.69 -1.38
CA ALA A 72 8.77 -3.74 -1.04
C ALA A 72 9.35 -5.09 -1.46
N ASP A 73 9.34 -6.02 -0.52
CA ASP A 73 9.87 -7.36 -0.69
C ASP A 73 8.84 -8.40 -0.25
N ALA A 74 8.72 -9.46 -1.06
CA ALA A 74 7.90 -10.61 -0.78
C ALA A 74 8.66 -11.91 -1.02
N ASP A 75 8.22 -12.97 -0.33
CA ASP A 75 8.80 -14.32 -0.42
C ASP A 75 10.29 -14.38 -0.05
N GLY A 76 10.72 -13.56 0.91
CA GLY A 76 12.09 -13.59 1.46
C GLY A 76 13.17 -13.18 0.44
N GLY A 77 12.93 -12.11 -0.32
CA GLY A 77 13.88 -11.54 -1.27
C GLY A 77 13.55 -11.81 -2.73
N ARG A 78 12.61 -12.74 -3.01
CA ARG A 78 12.42 -13.26 -4.37
C ARG A 78 11.64 -12.29 -5.25
N TYR A 79 10.68 -11.60 -4.67
CA TYR A 79 9.91 -10.57 -5.35
C TYR A 79 10.25 -9.25 -4.73
N TYR A 80 11.11 -8.53 -5.42
CA TYR A 80 11.59 -7.25 -4.99
C TYR A 80 11.08 -6.18 -5.95
N PHE A 81 10.55 -5.10 -5.38
CA PHE A 81 10.13 -3.90 -6.07
C PHE A 81 10.60 -2.67 -5.31
N ARG A 82 11.14 -1.69 -6.03
CA ARG A 82 11.51 -0.40 -5.46
C ARG A 82 10.99 0.72 -6.33
N LEU A 83 10.52 1.77 -5.68
CA LEU A 83 10.26 3.07 -6.29
C LEU A 83 11.11 4.13 -5.60
N ASP A 84 11.90 4.85 -6.39
CA ASP A 84 12.61 6.05 -5.93
C ASP A 84 11.96 7.28 -6.55
N PHE A 85 11.29 8.08 -5.71
CA PHE A 85 10.69 9.34 -6.09
C PHE A 85 11.67 10.48 -5.88
N SER A 86 11.79 11.38 -6.86
CA SER A 86 12.64 12.57 -6.75
C SER A 86 11.99 13.80 -7.36
N ALA A 87 12.20 14.94 -6.71
CA ALA A 87 11.87 16.26 -7.23
C ALA A 87 13.02 16.80 -8.10
N PRO A 88 12.75 17.84 -8.93
CA PRO A 88 13.80 18.53 -9.68
C PRO A 88 14.89 19.13 -8.77
N SER A 89 14.51 19.49 -7.54
CA SER A 89 15.43 20.02 -6.53
C SER A 89 14.89 19.81 -5.12
N GLY A 90 15.76 19.38 -4.21
CA GLY A 90 15.46 19.26 -2.78
C GLY A 90 14.48 18.13 -2.44
N ALA A 91 14.20 18.02 -1.14
CA ALA A 91 13.29 17.01 -0.61
C ALA A 91 11.82 17.24 -1.04
N LEU A 92 11.13 16.14 -1.27
CA LEU A 92 9.72 16.10 -1.64
C LEU A 92 8.81 16.76 -0.60
N GLN A 93 7.76 17.43 -1.06
CA GLN A 93 6.74 18.10 -0.25
C GLN A 93 5.35 17.68 -0.76
N VAL A 94 4.31 18.08 -0.04
CA VAL A 94 2.93 17.94 -0.55
C VAL A 94 2.81 18.70 -1.87
N GLY A 95 2.31 18.03 -2.91
CA GLY A 95 2.18 18.60 -4.24
C GLY A 95 2.11 17.56 -5.35
N SER A 96 1.95 18.05 -6.57
CA SER A 96 2.00 17.26 -7.80
C SER A 96 3.34 17.46 -8.49
N TYR A 97 3.84 16.39 -9.09
CA TYR A 97 5.16 16.29 -9.68
C TYR A 97 5.04 15.72 -11.08
N ASP A 98 5.67 16.40 -12.04
CA ASP A 98 5.61 16.04 -13.45
C ASP A 98 7.02 15.86 -14.04
N HIS A 99 7.18 14.84 -14.87
CA HIS A 99 8.42 14.55 -15.57
C HIS A 99 8.96 15.75 -16.36
N ALA A 100 8.07 16.51 -17.03
CA ALA A 100 8.43 17.67 -17.82
C ALA A 100 9.02 18.80 -16.96
N GLU A 101 8.69 18.84 -15.67
CA GLU A 101 9.25 19.77 -14.70
C GLU A 101 10.54 19.27 -14.05
N GLY A 102 10.93 18.02 -14.35
CA GLY A 102 12.18 17.41 -13.86
C GLY A 102 11.97 16.37 -12.75
N ALA A 103 10.73 16.06 -12.37
CA ALA A 103 10.46 14.99 -11.42
C ALA A 103 10.72 13.62 -12.05
N ARG A 104 11.04 12.61 -11.23
CA ARG A 104 11.37 11.26 -11.72
C ARG A 104 10.88 10.19 -10.76
N ILE A 105 10.50 9.04 -11.31
CA ILE A 105 10.37 7.78 -10.57
C ILE A 105 11.28 6.76 -11.22
N LEU A 106 12.24 6.24 -10.46
CA LEU A 106 12.98 5.03 -10.86
C LEU A 106 12.25 3.81 -10.27
N ALA A 107 11.50 3.09 -11.11
CA ALA A 107 10.98 1.78 -10.73
C ALA A 107 12.02 0.69 -10.99
N ILE A 108 12.23 -0.17 -10.01
CA ILE A 108 13.11 -1.34 -10.09
C ILE A 108 12.32 -2.57 -9.68
N ALA A 109 12.33 -3.63 -10.49
CA ALA A 109 11.74 -4.91 -10.16
C ALA A 109 12.66 -6.05 -10.58
N THR A 110 12.93 -7.00 -9.68
CA THR A 110 13.69 -8.24 -9.99
C THR A 110 15.00 -7.98 -10.78
N GLY A 111 15.76 -6.96 -10.39
CA GLY A 111 17.05 -6.59 -11.03
C GLY A 111 16.94 -5.77 -12.33
N LEU A 112 15.74 -5.43 -12.78
CA LEU A 112 15.47 -4.56 -13.92
C LEU A 112 15.03 -3.18 -13.43
N GLY A 113 15.44 -2.10 -14.09
CA GLY A 113 15.09 -0.73 -13.67
C GLY A 113 14.79 0.20 -14.84
N CYS A 114 13.71 0.97 -14.73
CA CYS A 114 13.36 1.99 -15.71
C CYS A 114 14.08 3.31 -15.40
N THR A 115 15.08 3.66 -16.21
CA THR A 115 15.84 4.92 -16.05
C THR A 115 15.41 6.03 -17.01
N ASP A 116 14.72 5.66 -18.09
CA ASP A 116 14.14 6.60 -19.06
C ASP A 116 12.64 6.69 -18.76
N ASP A 117 12.30 7.26 -17.60
CA ASP A 117 10.95 7.29 -17.08
C ASP A 117 10.19 8.55 -17.52
N TYR A 118 8.90 8.40 -17.74
CA TYR A 118 7.92 9.46 -17.96
C TYR A 118 6.89 9.34 -16.84
N SER A 119 7.21 9.96 -15.70
CA SER A 119 6.47 9.81 -14.46
C SER A 119 5.64 11.03 -14.09
N THR A 120 4.50 10.78 -13.48
CA THR A 120 3.74 11.77 -12.73
C THR A 120 3.37 11.19 -11.38
N PHE A 121 3.39 12.01 -10.34
CA PHE A 121 2.94 11.57 -9.02
C PHE A 121 2.40 12.73 -8.21
N THR A 122 1.56 12.40 -7.24
CA THR A 122 1.02 13.37 -6.28
C THR A 122 1.29 12.87 -4.89
N ILE A 123 1.85 13.74 -4.05
CA ILE A 123 2.00 13.53 -2.61
C ILE A 123 0.91 14.34 -1.94
N SER A 124 -0.09 13.65 -1.38
CA SER A 124 -1.20 14.29 -0.66
C SER A 124 -0.88 14.49 0.82
N ARG A 125 0.01 13.68 1.38
CA ARG A 125 0.53 13.82 2.74
C ARG A 125 2.00 13.43 2.77
N ILE A 126 2.83 14.24 3.42
CA ILE A 126 4.19 13.88 3.81
C ILE A 126 4.53 14.59 5.13
N GLU A 127 4.83 13.82 6.15
CA GLU A 127 5.12 14.34 7.49
C GLU A 127 6.44 13.77 8.00
N ARG A 128 7.16 14.60 8.77
CA ARG A 128 8.47 14.26 9.32
C ARG A 128 8.50 14.59 10.81
N GLY A 129 8.93 13.61 11.61
CA GLY A 129 9.23 13.76 13.03
C GLY A 129 10.73 13.88 13.29
N ALA A 130 11.12 13.79 14.57
CA ALA A 130 12.53 13.86 14.97
C ALA A 130 13.38 12.71 14.43
N GLU A 131 12.77 11.55 14.16
CA GLU A 131 13.44 10.32 13.70
C GLU A 131 13.34 10.11 12.18
N GLY A 132 12.70 11.04 11.44
CA GLY A 132 12.50 10.94 9.99
C GLY A 132 11.03 10.95 9.58
N LEU A 133 10.73 10.34 8.43
CA LEU A 133 9.38 10.24 7.88
C LEU A 133 8.42 9.58 8.89
N THR A 134 7.23 10.16 9.07
CA THR A 134 6.17 9.63 9.97
C THR A 134 4.86 9.36 9.24
N ALA A 135 4.62 10.02 8.11
CA ALA A 135 3.48 9.73 7.25
C ALA A 135 3.79 10.02 5.79
N LEU A 136 3.18 9.25 4.89
CA LEU A 136 3.20 9.46 3.45
C LEU A 136 1.89 8.94 2.86
N ASP A 137 1.26 9.73 2.00
CA ASP A 137 0.28 9.24 1.04
C ASP A 137 0.67 9.78 -0.34
N ALA A 138 0.86 8.87 -1.29
CA ALA A 138 1.24 9.23 -2.65
C ALA A 138 0.57 8.35 -3.69
N THR A 139 0.24 8.92 -4.84
CA THR A 139 -0.20 8.19 -6.03
C THR A 139 0.76 8.45 -7.17
N PHE A 140 0.91 7.49 -8.08
CA PHE A 140 1.85 7.60 -9.19
C PHE A 140 1.37 6.93 -10.47
N GLU A 141 1.87 7.46 -11.59
CA GLU A 141 1.90 6.81 -12.90
C GLU A 141 3.33 6.92 -13.44
N GLN A 142 3.87 5.82 -13.95
CA GLN A 142 5.13 5.78 -14.66
C GLN A 142 4.95 5.08 -16.00
N ARG A 143 5.61 5.62 -17.03
CA ARG A 143 5.76 4.99 -18.34
C ARG A 143 7.23 4.93 -18.68
N CYS A 144 7.69 3.80 -19.21
CA CYS A 144 9.12 3.59 -19.48
C CYS A 144 9.46 3.73 -20.96
N GLY A 145 10.43 4.57 -21.29
CA GLY A 145 11.00 4.75 -22.64
C GLY A 145 10.21 5.67 -23.57
N SER A 146 8.93 5.95 -23.31
CA SER A 146 8.19 7.01 -24.00
C SER A 146 6.96 7.48 -23.20
N PRO A 147 6.43 8.70 -23.49
CA PRO A 147 5.20 9.21 -22.86
C PRO A 147 3.94 8.38 -23.15
N ASP A 148 3.95 7.59 -24.23
CA ASP A 148 2.82 6.76 -24.65
C ASP A 148 3.04 5.26 -24.33
N ALA A 149 4.15 4.91 -23.67
CA ALA A 149 4.45 3.54 -23.29
C ALA A 149 3.43 3.00 -22.28
N PRO A 150 3.22 1.68 -22.18
CA PRO A 150 2.29 1.11 -21.21
C PRO A 150 2.59 1.56 -19.78
N ALA A 151 1.54 1.85 -19.03
CA ALA A 151 1.65 2.48 -17.72
C ALA A 151 1.71 1.48 -16.56
N LEU A 152 2.53 1.85 -15.58
CA LEU A 152 2.55 1.32 -14.22
C LEU A 152 1.95 2.39 -13.30
N ARG A 153 0.91 2.05 -12.55
CA ARG A 153 0.20 2.98 -11.66
C ARG A 153 0.07 2.40 -10.27
N GLY A 154 0.02 3.24 -9.26
CA GLY A 154 -0.21 2.76 -7.91
C GLY A 154 -0.33 3.85 -6.88
N GLU A 155 -0.40 3.39 -5.64
CA GLU A 155 -0.45 4.21 -4.45
C GLU A 155 0.45 3.64 -3.35
N VAL A 156 0.94 4.54 -2.51
CA VAL A 156 1.83 4.25 -1.39
C VAL A 156 1.23 4.90 -0.16
N HIS A 157 1.12 4.13 0.91
CA HIS A 157 0.63 4.59 2.19
C HIS A 157 1.64 4.28 3.29
N TYR A 158 1.86 5.24 4.18
CA TYR A 158 2.72 5.11 5.33
C TYR A 158 2.15 5.90 6.51
N LEU A 159 2.10 5.27 7.68
CA LEU A 159 1.76 5.92 8.94
C LEU A 159 2.43 5.21 10.10
N ARG A 160 3.27 5.94 10.84
CA ARG A 160 4.01 5.44 12.00
C ARG A 160 3.38 5.89 13.33
#